data_AF-A0A1G1HF16-F1
#
_entry.id   AF-A0A1G1HF16-F1
#
_cell.length_a   1.000
_cell.length_b   1.000
_cell.length_c   1.000
_cell.angle_alpha   90.00
_cell.angle_beta   90.00
_cell.angle_gamma   90.00
#
_symmetry.space_group_name_H-M   'P 1'
#
loop_
_entity.id
_entity.type
_entity.pdbx_description
1 polymer ?
#
loop_
_entity_poly.entity_id
_entity_poly.type
_entity_poly.pdbx_seq_one_letter_code
_entity_poly.pdbx_strand_id
1 'polypeptide(L)' 'PVYQILHMLANGDTVEELLKEYPSLKREDILACIEYAAELTEEQIVPDEVVA' A
#
# COMPACT_ATOMS: atom_id res chain seq x y z
N PRO A 1 8.94 -3.92 -6.25
CA PRO A 1 7.61 -4.59 -6.08
C PRO A 1 6.81 -3.91 -4.97
N VAL A 2 5.47 -3.87 -5.05
CA VAL A 2 4.62 -3.15 -4.06
C VAL A 2 4.85 -3.68 -2.64
N TYR A 3 4.79 -5.00 -2.44
CA TYR A 3 4.96 -5.62 -1.11
C TYR A 3 6.30 -5.27 -0.45
N GLN A 4 7.36 -5.05 -1.25
CA GLN A 4 8.68 -4.72 -0.73
C GLN A 4 8.69 -3.33 -0.10
N ILE A 5 8.04 -2.35 -0.75
CA ILE A 5 7.90 -0.99 -0.23
C ILE A 5 7.15 -1.01 1.11
N LEU A 6 6.06 -1.78 1.19
CA LEU A 6 5.30 -1.93 2.43
C LEU A 6 6.12 -2.60 3.55
N HIS A 7 6.97 -3.57 3.23
CA HIS A 7 7.82 -4.24 4.22
C HIS A 7 8.91 -3.31 4.78
N MET A 8 9.51 -2.49 3.92
CA MET A 8 10.48 -1.46 4.33
C MET A 8 9.83 -0.43 5.26
N LEU A 9 8.66 0.10 4.85
CA LEU A 9 7.88 1.01 5.70
C LEU A 9 7.50 0.36 7.05
N ALA A 10 7.14 -0.92 7.05
CA ALA A 10 6.81 -1.66 8.28
C ALA A 10 8.02 -1.89 9.19
N ASN A 11 9.23 -1.98 8.63
CA ASN A 11 10.48 -2.08 9.38
C ASN A 11 10.95 -0.74 9.97
N GLY A 12 10.25 0.36 9.68
CA GLY A 12 10.54 1.69 10.19
C GLY A 12 11.30 2.59 9.21
N ASP A 13 11.55 2.14 7.98
CA ASP A 13 12.13 2.99 6.95
C ASP A 13 11.18 4.15 6.62
N THR A 14 11.74 5.34 6.43
CA THR A 14 10.96 6.52 6.06
C THR A 14 10.83 6.65 4.54
N VAL A 15 9.78 7.36 4.10
CA VAL A 15 9.56 7.69 2.69
C VAL A 15 10.78 8.43 2.12
N GLU A 16 11.39 9.31 2.91
CA GLU A 16 12.58 10.09 2.53
C GLU A 16 13.81 9.20 2.31
N GLU A 17 14.03 8.19 3.15
CA GLU A 17 15.11 7.21 2.98
C GLU A 17 14.89 6.36 1.72
N LEU A 18 13.66 5.90 1.50
CA LEU A 18 13.27 5.15 0.30
C LEU A 18 13.54 5.94 -0.99
N LEU A 19 13.21 7.23 -1.02
CA LEU A 19 13.47 8.10 -2.17
C LEU A 19 14.96 8.36 -2.39
N LYS A 20 15.76 8.33 -1.32
CA LYS A 20 17.22 8.50 -1.40
C LYS A 20 17.91 7.23 -1.89
N GLU A 21 17.47 6.06 -1.43
CA GLU A 21 18.03 4.76 -1.82
C GLU A 21 17.59 4.32 -3.21
N TYR A 22 16.39 4.74 -3.63
CA TYR A 22 15.82 4.44 -4.93
C TYR A 22 15.51 5.75 -5.70
N PRO A 23 16.49 6.38 -6.37
CA PRO A 23 16.30 7.66 -7.06
C PRO A 23 15.30 7.63 -8.21
N SER A 24 14.96 6.43 -8.71
CA SER A 24 13.94 6.22 -9.73
C SER A 24 12.51 6.23 -9.16
N LEU A 25 12.38 6.06 -7.84
CA LEU A 25 11.10 6.04 -7.14
C LEU A 25 10.66 7.48 -6.87
N LYS A 26 9.38 7.75 -7.07
CA LYS A 26 8.77 9.02 -6.71
C LYS A 26 7.86 8.87 -5.51
N ARG A 27 7.55 9.99 -4.87
CA ARG A 27 6.65 10.01 -3.70
C ARG A 27 5.27 9.50 -4.09
N GLU A 28 4.80 9.82 -5.31
CA GLU A 28 3.51 9.36 -5.81
C GLU A 28 3.46 7.82 -5.94
N ASP A 29 4.58 7.18 -6.32
CA ASP A 29 4.64 5.72 -6.46
C ASP A 29 4.45 5.03 -5.10
N ILE A 30 5.03 5.59 -4.03
CA ILE A 30 4.90 5.06 -2.66
C ILE A 30 3.45 5.21 -2.18
N LEU A 31 2.84 6.37 -2.42
CA LEU A 31 1.44 6.62 -2.04
C LEU A 31 0.49 5.69 -2.79
N ALA A 32 0.69 5.50 -4.10
CA ALA A 32 -0.09 4.57 -4.90
C ALA A 32 0.04 3.12 -4.40
N CYS A 33 1.22 2.71 -3.91
CA CYS A 33 1.41 1.39 -3.30
C CYS A 33 0.61 1.22 -2.01
N ILE A 34 0.54 2.25 -1.17
CA ILE A 34 -0.22 2.24 0.09
C ILE A 34 -1.72 2.22 -0.21
N GLU A 35 -2.18 3.05 -1.14
CA GLU A 35 -3.58 3.08 -1.59
C GLU A 35 -4.02 1.72 -2.13
N TYR A 36 -3.24 1.13 -3.03
CA TYR A 36 -3.49 -0.21 -3.54
C TYR A 36 -3.54 -1.27 -2.42
N ALA A 37 -2.65 -1.19 -1.45
CA ALA A 37 -2.68 -2.10 -0.30
C ALA A 37 -3.92 -1.91 0.56
N ALA A 38 -4.37 -0.66 0.76
CA ALA A 38 -5.58 -0.35 1.49
C ALA A 38 -6.82 -0.92 0.79
N GLU A 39 -6.96 -0.69 -0.52
CA GLU A 39 -8.05 -1.24 -1.36
C GLU A 39 -8.13 -2.77 -1.29
N LEU A 40 -6.97 -3.45 -1.29
CA LEU A 40 -6.92 -4.92 -1.17
C LEU A 40 -7.37 -5.45 0.20
N THR A 41 -7.20 -4.64 1.26
CA THR A 41 -7.61 -5.01 2.62
C THR A 41 -9.01 -4.53 2.96
N GLU A 42 -9.61 -3.69 2.11
CA GLU A 42 -10.95 -3.18 2.31
C GLU A 42 -11.95 -4.33 2.18
N GLU A 43 -12.70 -4.56 3.25
CA GLU A 43 -13.70 -5.62 3.31
C GLU A 43 -14.88 -5.21 2.42
N GLN A 44 -15.10 -5.96 1.34
CA GLN A 44 -16.29 -5.81 0.52
C GLN A 44 -17.48 -6.38 1.32
N ILE A 45 -18.27 -5.51 1.95
CA ILE A 45 -19.54 -5.90 2.55
C ILE A 45 -20.47 -6.31 1.40
N VAL A 46 -20.51 -7.59 1.07
CA VAL A 46 -21.57 -8.16 0.24
C VAL A 46 -22.84 -8.17 1.09
N PRO A 47 -23.92 -7.46 0.69
CA PRO A 47 -25.18 -7.60 1.38
C PRO A 47 -25.61 -9.06 1.29
N ASP A 48 -25.79 -9.74 2.41
CA ASP A 48 -26.44 -11.05 2.43
C ASP A 48 -27.78 -10.89 1.70
N GLU A 49 -27.97 -11.63 0.60
CA GLU A 49 -29.28 -11.76 0.00
C GLU A 49 -30.23 -12.24 1.09
N VAL A 50 -31.16 -11.38 1.49
CA VAL A 50 -32.23 -11.70 2.44
C VAL A 50 -32.97 -12.92 1.90
N VAL A 51 -32.64 -14.08 2.47
CA VAL A 51 -33.36 -15.32 2.21
C VAL A 51 -34.74 -15.16 2.85
N ALA A 52 -35.72 -14.86 2.02
CA ALA A 52 -37.14 -14.78 2.38
C ALA A 52 -37.78 -16.17 2.42
#